data_AF-A0A9E5YG07-F1
#
_entry.id   AF-A0A9E5YG07-F1
#
_cell.length_a   1.000
_cell.length_b   1.000
_cell.length_c   1.000
_cell.angle_alpha   90.00
_cell.angle_beta   90.00
_cell.angle_gamma   90.00
#
_symmetry.space_group_name_H-M   'P 1'
#
loop_
_entity.id
_entity.type
_entity.pdbx_description
1 polymer ?
#
loop_
_entity_poly.entity_id
_entity_poly.type
_entity_poly.pdbx_seq_one_letter_code
_entity_poly.pdbx_strand_id
1 'polypeptide(L)' 'MVLDPFAGAGTTCFMAKALGRNYVGIDINSSYVKMSKKRLDVFGHRAIMSPLKR' A
#
# COMPACT_ATOMS: atom_id res chain seq x y z
N MET A 1 2.86 4.44 11.38
CA MET A 1 3.69 4.07 10.22
C MET A 1 4.05 2.60 10.35
N VAL A 2 4.04 1.82 9.27
CA VAL A 2 4.35 0.36 9.26
C VAL A 2 5.58 0.11 8.40
N LEU A 3 6.53 -0.69 8.88
CA LEU A 3 7.71 -1.11 8.14
C LEU A 3 7.67 -2.63 7.96
N ASP A 4 7.84 -3.09 6.73
CA ASP A 4 8.01 -4.50 6.39
C ASP A 4 9.30 -4.69 5.57
N PRO A 5 10.39 -5.19 6.18
CA PRO A 5 11.67 -5.38 5.49
C PRO A 5 11.72 -6.62 4.58
N PHE A 6 10.68 -7.46 4.59
CA PHE A 6 10.55 -8.67 3.76
C PHE A 6 9.16 -8.71 3.12
N ALA A 7 8.81 -7.63 2.42
CA ALA A 7 7.44 -7.34 2.02
C ALA A 7 6.84 -8.39 1.07
N GLY A 8 7.64 -9.16 0.34
CA GLY A 8 7.18 -10.21 -0.56
C GLY A 8 6.10 -9.71 -1.51
N ALA A 9 4.96 -10.42 -1.55
CA ALA A 9 3.78 -10.05 -2.33
C ALA A 9 2.97 -8.84 -1.78
N GLY A 10 3.44 -8.21 -0.70
CA GLY A 10 2.99 -6.90 -0.25
C GLY A 10 1.76 -6.92 0.66
N THR A 11 1.47 -8.03 1.34
CA THR A 11 0.28 -8.18 2.21
C THR A 11 0.24 -7.16 3.33
N THR A 12 1.37 -6.92 4.00
CA THR A 12 1.48 -5.93 5.08
C THR A 12 1.22 -4.52 4.57
N CYS A 13 1.84 -4.14 3.45
CA CYS A 13 1.65 -2.85 2.78
C CYS A 13 0.19 -2.65 2.34
N PHE A 14 -0.42 -3.71 1.81
CA PHE A 14 -1.82 -3.70 1.37
C PHE A 14 -2.77 -3.44 2.54
N MET A 15 -2.61 -4.15 3.66
CA MET A 15 -3.42 -3.94 4.85
C MET A 15 -3.16 -2.59 5.51
N ALA A 16 -1.90 -2.12 5.52
CA ALA A 16 -1.57 -0.79 6.01
C ALA A 16 -2.29 0.30 5.18
N LYS A 17 -2.28 0.18 3.84
CA LYS A 17 -3.04 1.07 2.94
C LYS A 17 -4.55 1.02 3.22
N ALA A 18 -5.13 -0.18 3.34
CA ALA A 18 -6.56 -0.37 3.59
C ALA A 18 -7.02 0.25 4.93
N LEU A 19 -6.15 0.21 5.94
CA LEU A 19 -6.38 0.82 7.26
C LEU A 19 -6.01 2.31 7.33
N GLY A 20 -5.65 2.94 6.21
CA GLY A 20 -5.28 4.36 6.18
C GLY A 20 -3.96 4.68 6.89
N ARG A 21 -3.04 3.71 6.99
CA ARG A 21 -1.73 3.87 7.61
C ARG A 21 -0.65 4.10 6.56
N ASN A 22 0.30 4.98 6.87
CA ASN A 22 1.55 5.08 6.11
C ASN A 22 2.37 3.80 6.26
N TYR A 23 3.03 3.36 5.19
CA TYR A 23 3.82 2.13 5.15
C TYR A 23 5.07 2.26 4.28
N VAL A 24 6.08 1.43 4.59
CA VAL A 24 7.27 1.19 3.77
C VAL A 24 7.48 -0.32 3.67
N GLY A 25 7.53 -0.84 2.44
CA GLY A 25 7.83 -2.25 2.18
C GLY A 25 9.11 -2.38 1.37
N ILE A 26 10.01 -3.26 1.81
CA ILE A 26 11.30 -3.54 1.17
C ILE A 26 11.33 -5.02 0.82
N ASP A 27 11.80 -5.37 -0.37
CA ASP A 27 12.09 -6.75 -0.75
C ASP A 27 13.21 -6.75 -1.79
N ILE A 28 14.14 -7.71 -1.68
CA ILE A 28 15.27 -7.83 -2.61
C ILE A 28 14.84 -8.45 -3.94
N ASN A 29 13.77 -9.25 -3.94
CA ASN A 29 13.26 -9.90 -5.13
C ASN A 29 12.42 -8.93 -5.94
N SER A 30 12.99 -8.43 -7.04
CA SER A 30 12.32 -7.49 -7.94
C SER A 30 10.97 -7.97 -8.49
N SER A 31 10.76 -9.29 -8.62
CA SER A 31 9.49 -9.87 -9.07
C SER A 31 8.39 -9.67 -8.02
N TYR A 32 8.73 -9.84 -6.74
CA TYR A 32 7.82 -9.55 -5.63
C TYR A 32 7.51 -8.06 -5.51
N VAL A 33 8.51 -7.19 -5.70
CA VAL A 33 8.29 -5.73 -5.73
C VAL A 33 7.30 -5.34 -6.84
N LYS A 34 7.46 -5.89 -8.06
CA LYS A 34 6.53 -5.63 -9.18
C LYS A 34 5.11 -6.12 -8.88
N MET A 35 4.97 -7.32 -8.32
CA MET A 35 3.68 -7.89 -7.92
C MET A 35 3.00 -7.03 -6.86
N SER A 36 3.74 -6.65 -5.81
CA SER A 36 3.27 -5.79 -4.72
C SER A 36 2.77 -4.44 -5.23
N LYS A 37 3.53 -3.78 -6.13
CA LYS A 37 3.13 -2.51 -6.73
C LYS A 37 1.82 -2.63 -7.51
N LYS A 38 1.68 -3.65 -8.37
CA LYS A 38 0.42 -3.92 -9.09
C LYS A 38 -0.76 -4.12 -8.14
N ARG A 39 -0.56 -4.90 -7.07
CA ARG A 39 -1.60 -5.15 -6.05
C ARG A 39 -2.02 -3.87 -5.32
N LEU A 40 -1.06 -3.01 -5.00
CA LEU A 40 -1.32 -1.74 -4.31
C LEU A 40 -2.03 -0.72 -5.20
N ASP A 41 -1.85 -0.78 -6.52
CA ASP A 41 -2.44 0.15 -7.49
C ASP A 41 -3.97 -0.04 -7.63
N VAL A 42 -4.46 -1.27 -7.44
CA VAL A 42 -5.91 -1.59 -7.51
C VAL A 42 -6.71 -0.90 -6.40
N PHE A 43 -6.07 -0.57 -5.27
CA PHE A 43 -6.67 0.33 -4.29
C PHE A 43 -6.55 1.77 -4.78
N GLY A 44 -7.49 2.17 -5.65
CA GLY A 44 -7.71 3.57 -5.97
C GLY A 44 -7.74 4.40 -4.69
N HIS A 45 -7.24 5.63 -4.76
CA HIS A 45 -7.43 6.58 -3.68
C HIS A 45 -8.89 6.48 -3.24
N ARG A 46 -9.16 6.14 -1.97
CA ARG A 46 -10.37 6.69 -1.34
C ARG A 46 -10.13 8.19 -1.46
N ALA A 47 -10.64 8.79 -2.53
CA ALA A 47 -11.07 10.16 -2.49
C ALA A 47 -11.99 10.16 -1.28
N ILE A 48 -11.47 10.65 -0.16
CA ILE A 48 -12.34 11.25 0.82
C ILE A 48 -12.90 12.44 0.03
N MET A 49 -13.97 12.21 -0.74
CA MET A 49 -14.91 13.27 -1.04
C MET A 49 -15.49 13.63 0.32
N SER A 50 -14.73 14.40 1.10
CA SER A 50 -15.39 15.34 1.98
C SER A 50 -16.23 16.20 1.05
N PRO A 51 -17.55 16.33 1.26
CA PRO A 51 -18.25 17.44 0.63
C PRO A 51 -17.45 18.68 0.97
N LEU A 52 -17.02 19.42 -0.05
CA LEU A 52 -16.42 20.74 0.10
C LEU A 52 -17.48 21.58 0.84
N LYS A 53 -17.38 21.65 2.16
CA LYS A 53 -18.25 22.47 2.99
C LYS A 53 -17.70 23.89 2.90
N ARG A 54 -18.32 24.64 1.97
CA ARG A 54 -18.23 26.09 1.72
C ARG A 54 -16.90 26.61 1.19
#